data_AF-A0A3A0UQI6-F1
#
_entry.id   AF-A0A3A0UQI6-F1
#
_cell.length_a   1.000
_cell.length_b   1.000
_cell.length_c   1.000
_cell.angle_alpha   90.00
_cell.angle_beta   90.00
_cell.angle_gamma   90.00
#
_symmetry.space_group_name_H-M   'P 1'
#
loop_
_entity.id
_entity.type
_entity.pdbx_description
1 polymer ?
#
loop_
_entity_poly.entity_id
_entity_poly.type
_entity_poly.pdbx_seq_one_letter_code
_entity_poly.pdbx_strand_id
1 'polypeptide(L)'
;IQNGVNEFIKSSKLDDLFAKYATEMGEAVIDDDFGYGSTDTGNVSHVVPTIHPHIKIGSRNLVGHTHRFREAAASTHGDQALIRGAKILSLMGLELLTNQALFDEIIEQHQFIKGHKK
;
A
#
# COMPACT_ATOMS: atom_id res chain seq x y z
N ILE A 1 -2.41 24.71 -12.66
CA ILE A 1 -3.47 23.69 -12.92
C ILE A 1 -2.88 22.36 -12.46
N GLN A 2 -3.59 21.57 -11.65
CA GLN A 2 -3.11 20.28 -11.13
C GLN A 2 -3.23 19.20 -12.22
N ASN A 3 -2.27 18.28 -12.28
CA ASN A 3 -2.36 17.12 -13.18
C ASN A 3 -3.58 16.25 -12.81
N GLY A 4 -4.17 15.58 -13.81
CA GLY A 4 -5.23 14.61 -13.57
C GLY A 4 -4.73 13.39 -12.80
N VAL A 5 -5.60 12.77 -12.02
CA VAL A 5 -5.32 11.53 -11.28
C VAL A 5 -5.71 10.34 -12.15
N ASN A 6 -4.76 9.44 -12.40
CA ASN A 6 -5.03 8.18 -13.10
C ASN A 6 -5.55 7.11 -12.14
N GLU A 7 -6.23 6.11 -12.68
CA GLU A 7 -6.57 4.89 -11.94
C GLU A 7 -5.31 4.10 -11.54
N PHE A 8 -5.45 3.28 -10.51
CA PHE A 8 -4.35 2.49 -9.99
C PHE A 8 -4.14 1.19 -10.79
N ILE A 9 -2.91 0.95 -11.26
CA ILE A 9 -2.48 -0.34 -11.83
C ILE A 9 -1.88 -1.18 -10.71
N LYS A 10 -2.72 -2.03 -10.11
CA LYS A 10 -2.32 -2.90 -9.00
C LYS A 10 -1.37 -4.00 -9.46
N SER A 11 -0.32 -4.25 -8.69
CA SER A 11 0.63 -5.35 -8.89
C SER A 11 0.49 -6.32 -7.71
N SER A 12 -0.35 -7.34 -7.86
CA SER A 12 -0.79 -8.17 -6.72
C SER A 12 0.37 -8.81 -5.95
N LYS A 13 1.46 -9.19 -6.63
CA LYS A 13 2.64 -9.76 -5.95
C LYS A 13 3.32 -8.77 -5.00
N LEU A 14 3.26 -7.47 -5.32
CA LEU A 14 3.80 -6.43 -4.43
C LEU A 14 2.86 -6.18 -3.24
N ASP A 15 1.54 -6.29 -3.45
CA ASP A 15 0.55 -6.28 -2.36
C ASP A 15 0.70 -7.52 -1.45
N ASP A 16 0.99 -8.70 -2.01
CA ASP A 16 1.26 -9.93 -1.26
C ASP A 16 2.51 -9.78 -0.38
N LEU A 17 3.54 -9.11 -0.90
CA LEU A 17 4.75 -8.80 -0.14
C LEU A 17 4.47 -7.85 1.03
N PHE A 18 3.60 -6.85 0.83
CA PHE A 18 3.11 -6.02 1.92
C PHE A 18 2.34 -6.85 2.95
N ALA A 19 1.41 -7.71 2.50
CA ALA A 19 0.58 -8.53 3.37
C ALA A 19 1.40 -9.51 4.23
N LYS A 20 2.44 -10.12 3.65
CA LYS A 20 3.42 -10.96 4.36
C LYS A 20 4.00 -10.21 5.56
N TYR A 21 4.63 -9.05 5.31
CA TYR A 21 5.29 -8.31 6.37
C TYR A 21 4.34 -7.60 7.34
N ALA A 22 3.15 -7.20 6.87
CA ALA A 22 2.10 -6.70 7.75
C ALA A 22 1.68 -7.80 8.76
N THR A 23 1.47 -9.03 8.29
CA THR A 23 1.13 -10.18 9.14
C THR A 23 2.26 -10.51 10.12
N GLU A 24 3.52 -10.52 9.67
CA GLU A 24 4.68 -10.71 10.56
C GLU A 24 4.79 -9.62 11.64
N MET A 25 4.34 -8.40 11.35
CA MET A 25 4.29 -7.29 12.32
C MET A 25 3.02 -7.29 13.20
N GLY A 26 2.18 -8.33 13.10
CA GLY A 26 0.98 -8.52 13.91
C GLY A 26 -0.24 -7.73 13.44
N GLU A 27 -0.22 -7.19 12.23
CA GLU A 27 -1.41 -6.61 11.61
C GLU A 27 -2.30 -7.71 11.03
N ALA A 28 -3.62 -7.54 11.17
CA ALA A 28 -4.59 -8.36 10.45
C ALA A 28 -4.83 -7.73 9.07
N VAL A 29 -4.44 -8.43 8.00
CA VAL A 29 -4.74 -8.03 6.62
C VAL A 29 -6.17 -8.45 6.32
N ILE A 30 -7.03 -7.47 6.02
CA ILE A 30 -8.46 -7.70 5.77
C ILE A 30 -8.71 -7.63 4.26
N ASP A 31 -9.33 -8.68 3.72
CA ASP A 31 -9.83 -8.71 2.35
C ASP A 31 -11.32 -8.37 2.35
N ASP A 32 -11.64 -7.12 2.04
CA ASP A 32 -13.01 -6.58 2.01
C ASP A 32 -13.09 -5.40 1.00
N ASP A 33 -14.29 -4.98 0.64
CA ASP A 33 -14.49 -3.79 -0.20
C ASP A 33 -14.35 -2.51 0.63
N PHE A 34 -13.20 -1.84 0.50
CA PHE A 34 -12.91 -0.56 1.13
C PHE A 34 -13.22 0.65 0.22
N GLY A 35 -13.88 0.43 -0.92
CA GLY A 35 -14.20 1.46 -1.90
C GLY A 35 -13.01 1.92 -2.75
N TYR A 36 -13.22 3.01 -3.49
CA TYR A 36 -12.21 3.57 -4.41
C TYR A 36 -11.45 4.74 -3.78
N GLY A 37 -10.14 4.75 -3.96
CA GLY A 37 -9.28 5.90 -3.65
C GLY A 37 -9.17 6.89 -4.81
N SER A 38 -8.75 8.11 -4.51
CA SER A 38 -8.40 9.14 -5.50
C SER A 38 -7.08 9.80 -5.07
N THR A 39 -5.97 9.31 -5.63
CA THR A 39 -4.60 9.73 -5.28
C THR A 39 -3.71 9.73 -6.52
N ASP A 40 -2.84 10.73 -6.62
CA ASP A 40 -1.80 10.84 -7.65
C ASP A 40 -0.75 9.71 -7.58
N THR A 41 -0.70 8.95 -6.49
CA THR A 41 0.02 7.65 -6.43
C THR A 41 -0.43 6.71 -7.56
N GLY A 42 -1.69 6.83 -8.01
CA GLY A 42 -2.18 6.14 -9.20
C GLY A 42 -1.34 6.45 -10.44
N ASN A 43 -0.94 7.70 -10.67
CA ASN A 43 -0.08 8.07 -11.80
C ASN A 43 1.30 7.38 -11.73
N VAL A 44 1.86 7.20 -10.53
CA VAL A 44 3.15 6.49 -10.35
C VAL A 44 3.00 5.00 -10.70
N SER A 45 1.83 4.41 -10.39
CA SER A 45 1.52 3.02 -10.76
C SER A 45 1.42 2.80 -12.27
N HIS A 46 1.37 3.86 -13.09
CA HIS A 46 1.49 3.71 -14.55
C HIS A 46 2.94 3.59 -15.01
N VAL A 47 3.93 3.82 -14.15
CA VAL A 47 5.35 3.80 -14.49
C VAL A 47 6.05 2.60 -13.86
N VAL A 48 5.79 2.34 -12.57
CA VAL A 48 6.47 1.31 -11.77
C VAL A 48 5.49 0.55 -10.87
N PRO A 49 5.85 -0.68 -10.42
CA PRO A 49 5.10 -1.36 -9.37
C PRO A 49 4.95 -0.44 -8.15
N THR A 50 3.71 -0.22 -7.71
CA THR A 50 3.37 0.74 -6.67
C THR A 50 2.31 0.13 -5.75
N ILE A 51 2.34 0.47 -4.47
CA ILE A 51 1.31 0.10 -3.49
C ILE A 51 0.74 1.36 -2.84
N HIS A 52 -0.51 1.27 -2.39
CA HIS A 52 -1.14 2.30 -1.55
C HIS A 52 -2.04 1.63 -0.49
N PRO A 53 -1.44 0.86 0.45
CA PRO A 53 -2.19 0.13 1.47
C PRO A 53 -2.56 1.04 2.65
N HIS A 54 -3.43 0.55 3.53
CA HIS A 54 -3.78 1.20 4.79
C HIS A 54 -3.27 0.38 5.97
N ILE A 55 -2.80 1.06 7.03
CA ILE A 55 -2.49 0.46 8.33
C ILE A 55 -3.48 1.01 9.36
N LYS A 56 -4.00 0.14 10.22
CA LYS A 56 -5.05 0.49 11.18
C LYS A 56 -4.51 1.44 12.25
N ILE A 57 -5.13 2.61 12.39
CA ILE A 57 -4.81 3.61 13.43
C ILE A 57 -5.87 3.72 14.52
N GLY A 58 -6.92 2.89 14.48
CA GLY A 58 -8.00 2.93 15.46
C GLY A 58 -9.24 2.12 15.06
N SER A 59 -10.41 2.59 15.52
CA SER A 59 -11.70 1.92 15.31
C SER A 59 -12.02 1.65 13.84
N ARG A 60 -12.74 0.57 13.56
CA ARG A 60 -13.26 0.28 12.20
C ARG A 60 -14.24 1.33 11.68
N ASN A 61 -14.83 2.14 12.56
CA ASN A 61 -15.77 3.20 12.21
C ASN A 61 -15.05 4.55 11.94
N LEU A 62 -13.71 4.57 11.85
CA LEU A 62 -12.96 5.76 11.46
C LEU A 62 -13.17 6.05 9.98
N VAL A 63 -13.52 7.29 9.67
CA VAL A 63 -13.70 7.78 8.30
C VAL A 63 -12.70 8.92 8.08
N GLY A 64 -11.99 8.88 6.96
CA GLY A 64 -11.05 9.94 6.56
C GLY A 64 -11.71 11.32 6.54
N HIS A 65 -10.90 12.39 6.57
CA HIS A 65 -11.37 13.78 6.53
C HIS A 65 -12.33 14.19 7.67
N THR A 66 -12.27 13.50 8.82
CA THR A 66 -13.03 13.86 10.03
C THR A 66 -12.12 14.29 11.16
N HIS A 67 -12.65 15.04 12.13
CA HIS A 67 -11.92 15.40 13.36
C HIS A 67 -11.44 14.16 14.13
N ARG A 68 -12.24 13.10 14.15
CA ARG A 68 -11.89 11.83 14.81
C ARG A 68 -10.71 11.14 14.12
N PHE A 69 -10.60 11.23 12.79
CA PHE A 69 -9.45 10.69 12.07
C PHE A 69 -8.17 11.46 12.37
N ARG A 70 -8.25 12.79 12.46
CA ARG A 70 -7.13 13.64 12.92
C ARG A 70 -6.66 13.22 14.33
N GLU A 71 -7.59 13.02 15.25
CA GLU A 71 -7.27 12.58 16.62
C GLU A 71 -6.65 11.17 16.63
N ALA A 72 -7.16 10.24 15.83
CA ALA A 72 -6.58 8.91 15.70
C ALA A 72 -5.15 8.94 15.13
N ALA A 73 -4.88 9.81 14.16
CA ALA A 73 -3.57 9.96 13.54
C ALA A 73 -2.50 10.47 14.52
N ALA A 74 -2.89 11.25 15.54
CA ALA A 74 -2.01 11.74 16.60
C ALA A 74 -2.07 10.90 17.89
N SER A 75 -2.69 9.73 17.85
CA SER A 75 -2.82 8.85 19.01
C SER A 75 -1.65 7.87 19.12
N THR A 76 -1.49 7.25 20.28
CA THR A 76 -0.51 6.16 20.48
C THR A 76 -0.71 5.01 19.50
N HIS A 77 -1.94 4.72 19.07
CA HIS A 77 -2.18 3.70 18.03
C HIS A 77 -1.66 4.19 16.68
N GLY A 78 -1.88 5.46 16.34
CA GLY A 78 -1.30 6.10 15.15
C GLY A 78 0.23 6.03 15.13
N ASP A 79 0.88 6.33 16.27
CA ASP A 79 2.34 6.23 16.41
C ASP A 79 2.84 4.79 16.23
N GLN A 80 2.14 3.81 16.80
CA GLN A 80 2.48 2.40 16.63
C GLN A 80 2.31 1.95 15.16
N ALA A 81 1.24 2.39 14.50
CA ALA A 81 1.00 2.11 13.09
C ALA A 81 2.09 2.72 12.20
N LEU A 82 2.57 3.93 12.51
CA LEU A 82 3.70 4.56 11.83
C LEU A 82 4.95 3.69 11.94
N ILE A 83 5.31 3.25 13.16
CA ILE A 83 6.50 2.40 13.36
C ILE A 83 6.35 1.05 12.64
N ARG A 84 5.16 0.44 12.66
CA ARG A 84 4.90 -0.80 11.90
C ARG A 84 5.04 -0.57 10.39
N GLY A 85 4.46 0.51 9.87
CA GLY A 85 4.59 0.87 8.45
C GLY A 85 6.03 1.06 8.01
N ALA A 86 6.83 1.77 8.81
CA ALA A 86 8.26 1.95 8.53
C ALA A 86 9.02 0.61 8.48
N LYS A 87 8.74 -0.30 9.41
CA LYS A 87 9.33 -1.64 9.43
C LYS A 87 8.91 -2.47 8.22
N ILE A 88 7.62 -2.48 7.90
CA ILE A 88 7.07 -3.21 6.73
C ILE A 88 7.78 -2.74 5.46
N LEU A 89 7.80 -1.43 5.20
CA LEU A 89 8.45 -0.89 4.00
C LEU A 89 9.95 -1.20 3.94
N SER A 90 10.64 -1.16 5.10
CA SER A 90 12.06 -1.48 5.18
C SER A 90 12.35 -2.95 4.85
N LEU A 91 11.53 -3.87 5.38
CA LEU A 91 11.64 -5.31 5.12
C LEU A 91 11.27 -5.65 3.67
N MET A 92 10.23 -5.03 3.12
CA MET A 92 9.89 -5.14 1.70
C MET A 92 11.06 -4.69 0.83
N GLY A 93 11.63 -3.51 1.10
CA GLY A 93 12.79 -3.01 0.38
C GLY A 93 13.99 -3.94 0.47
N LEU A 94 14.26 -4.48 1.66
CA LEU A 94 15.34 -5.46 1.86
C LEU A 94 15.11 -6.73 1.03
N GLU A 95 13.90 -7.30 1.03
CA GLU A 95 13.60 -8.51 0.27
C GLU A 95 13.68 -8.26 -1.24
N LEU A 96 13.17 -7.12 -1.72
CA LEU A 96 13.30 -6.73 -3.13
C LEU A 96 14.76 -6.56 -3.56
N LEU A 97 15.63 -6.06 -2.68
CA LEU A 97 17.06 -5.87 -2.98
C LEU A 97 17.86 -7.18 -2.90
N THR A 98 17.40 -8.16 -2.12
CA THR A 98 18.16 -9.40 -1.82
C THR A 98 17.60 -10.64 -2.51
N ASN A 99 16.37 -10.57 -3.01
CA ASN A 99 15.69 -11.65 -3.73
C ASN A 99 15.38 -11.22 -5.16
N GLN A 100 16.37 -11.36 -6.04
CA GLN A 100 16.27 -10.95 -7.45
C GLN A 100 15.10 -11.64 -8.18
N ALA A 101 14.86 -12.92 -7.90
CA ALA A 101 13.76 -13.66 -8.53
C ALA A 101 12.39 -13.04 -8.19
N LEU A 102 12.15 -12.70 -6.92
CA LEU A 102 10.92 -12.03 -6.52
C LEU A 102 10.79 -10.64 -7.16
N PHE A 103 11.88 -9.88 -7.20
CA PHE A 103 11.89 -8.57 -7.84
C PHE A 103 11.51 -8.67 -9.32
N ASP A 104 12.14 -9.59 -10.06
CA ASP A 104 11.88 -9.81 -11.47
C ASP A 104 10.41 -10.22 -11.70
N GLU A 105 9.87 -11.13 -10.89
CA GLU A 105 8.46 -11.54 -10.96
C GLU A 105 7.48 -10.37 -10.78
N ILE A 106 7.76 -9.45 -9.84
CA ILE A 106 6.92 -8.27 -9.60
C ILE A 106 7.00 -7.31 -10.79
N ILE A 107 8.19 -7.09 -11.35
CA ILE A 107 8.40 -6.24 -12.52
C ILE A 107 7.68 -6.82 -13.74
N GLU A 108 7.84 -8.11 -14.02
CA GLU A 108 7.19 -8.80 -15.13
C GLU A 108 5.66 -8.75 -15.01
N GLN A 109 5.11 -9.04 -13.82
CA GLN A 109 3.68 -8.94 -13.57
C GLN A 109 3.18 -7.51 -13.86
N HIS A 110 3.89 -6.50 -13.38
CA HIS A 110 3.50 -5.11 -13.59
C HIS A 110 3.49 -4.73 -15.07
N GLN A 111 4.54 -5.07 -15.82
CA GLN A 111 4.61 -4.80 -17.25
C GLN A 111 3.51 -5.52 -18.02
N PHE A 112 3.21 -6.78 -17.65
CA PHE A 112 2.12 -7.53 -18.24
C PHE A 112 0.76 -6.83 -18.02
N ILE A 113 0.41 -6.48 -16.77
CA ILE A 113 -0.88 -5.84 -16.46
C ILE A 113 -1.00 -4.48 -17.15
N LYS A 114 0.06 -3.66 -17.07
CA LYS A 114 0.10 -2.34 -17.72
C LYS A 114 -0.09 -2.44 -19.24
N GLY A 115 0.52 -3.43 -19.91
CA GLY A 115 0.38 -3.62 -21.36
C GLY A 115 -0.99 -4.13 -21.81
N HIS A 116 -1.77 -4.74 -20.91
CA HIS A 116 -3.07 -5.33 -21.20
C HIS A 116 -4.27 -4.53 -20.67
N LYS A 117 -4.03 -3.49 -19.87
CA LYS A 117 -5.01 -2.43 -19.58
C LYS A 117 -4.94 -1.38 -20.70
N LYS A 118 -5.81 -1.52 -21.72
CA LYS A 118 -6.11 -0.43 -22.66
C LYS A 118 -7.35 0.31 -22.22
#